data_AF-A0A7C3CVE8-F1
#
_entry.id   AF-A0A7C3CVE8-F1
#
_cell.length_a   1.000
_cell.length_b   1.000
_cell.length_c   1.000
_cell.angle_alpha   90.00
_cell.angle_beta   90.00
_cell.angle_gamma   90.00
#
_symmetry.space_group_name_H-M   'P 1'
#
loop_
_entity.id
_entity.type
_entity.pdbx_description
1 polymer ?
#
loop_
_entity_poly.entity_id
_entity_poly.type
_entity_poly.pdbx_seq_one_letter_code
_entity_poly.pdbx_strand_id
1 'polypeptide(L)'
;MICWICNKNEANSREHIIKRSDIKRVYGRGSYRGDRAPVHVKNGVLSYIQGSDSRILKYDKSLCSECNVKFTQPFDLAYEKFCKYVFENEQLILHKRYIDFFDVYGNDFEAGQRDLYKYFAKSFGCRLVDAGATVPDDVRELLKKDTFQTGLRINFSVNEDVLILPKEDRDGFLGKGDMLAWLDRKDNTKVNGYEWNEHISWLTISYWYNIHPDGNLGSVWVADNQFIYLGIMFPLDEEQREYARKKVEEKPNKAN
;
A
#
# COMPACT_ATOMS: atom_id res chain seq x y z
N MET A 1 6.72 11.55 -21.71
CA MET A 1 7.49 10.96 -20.58
C MET A 1 7.88 9.54 -20.96
N ILE A 2 9.07 9.08 -20.56
CA ILE A 2 9.51 7.69 -20.76
C ILE A 2 9.06 6.83 -19.57
N CYS A 3 8.71 5.57 -19.82
CA CYS A 3 8.36 4.59 -18.79
C CYS A 3 9.50 4.41 -17.79
N TRP A 4 9.27 4.71 -16.51
CA TRP A 4 10.32 4.69 -15.49
C TRP A 4 10.86 3.27 -15.19
N ILE A 5 10.09 2.20 -15.48
CA ILE A 5 10.56 0.82 -15.29
C ILE A 5 11.59 0.42 -16.35
N CYS A 6 11.29 0.66 -17.63
CA CYS A 6 12.16 0.18 -18.72
C CYS A 6 13.14 1.22 -19.24
N ASN A 7 12.91 2.52 -18.99
CA ASN A 7 13.66 3.64 -19.57
C ASN A 7 13.81 3.59 -21.11
N LYS A 8 12.88 2.93 -21.80
CA LYS A 8 12.93 2.70 -23.26
C LYS A 8 11.68 3.18 -23.99
N ASN A 9 10.51 2.71 -23.54
CA ASN A 9 9.24 2.97 -24.20
C ASN A 9 8.55 4.22 -23.65
N GLU A 10 7.68 4.83 -24.46
CA GLU A 10 6.81 5.92 -24.02
C GLU A 10 5.87 5.47 -22.89
N ALA A 11 5.70 6.31 -21.87
CA ALA A 11 4.72 6.11 -20.82
C ALA A 11 3.30 6.36 -21.36
N ASN A 12 2.61 5.29 -21.76
CA ASN A 12 1.27 5.33 -22.34
C ASN A 12 0.17 4.73 -21.44
N SER A 13 0.52 4.17 -20.30
CA SER A 13 -0.37 3.48 -19.35
C SER A 13 -0.45 4.21 -18.02
N ARG A 14 -1.62 4.10 -17.36
CA ARG A 14 -1.90 4.69 -16.06
C ARG A 14 -2.02 3.61 -15.02
N GLU A 15 -1.22 3.72 -13.98
CA GLU A 15 -1.29 2.81 -12.85
C GLU A 15 -2.35 3.24 -11.85
N HIS A 16 -2.99 2.26 -11.21
CA HIS A 16 -3.92 2.51 -10.13
C HIS A 16 -3.21 3.06 -8.89
N ILE A 17 -3.75 4.13 -8.32
CA ILE A 17 -3.41 4.63 -6.98
C ILE A 17 -3.92 3.59 -5.99
N ILE A 18 -5.24 3.36 -5.94
CA ILE A 18 -5.82 2.27 -5.16
C ILE A 18 -6.16 1.14 -6.14
N LYS A 19 -5.71 -0.08 -5.85
CA LYS A 19 -5.90 -1.21 -6.77
C LYS A 19 -7.38 -1.45 -7.01
N ARG A 20 -7.67 -1.69 -8.29
CA ARG A 20 -9.02 -2.00 -8.76
C ARG A 20 -9.62 -3.21 -8.05
N SER A 21 -8.82 -4.23 -7.77
CA SER A 21 -9.24 -5.44 -7.07
C SER A 21 -9.62 -5.16 -5.61
N ASP A 22 -8.92 -4.27 -4.93
CA ASP A 22 -9.26 -3.88 -3.55
C ASP A 22 -10.58 -3.11 -3.49
N ILE A 23 -10.76 -2.14 -4.39
CA ILE A 23 -12.04 -1.41 -4.50
C ILE A 23 -13.20 -2.37 -4.78
N LYS A 24 -13.01 -3.36 -5.65
CA LYS A 24 -14.02 -4.38 -5.93
C LYS A 24 -14.27 -5.33 -4.76
N ARG A 25 -13.23 -5.65 -3.97
CA ARG A 25 -13.35 -6.52 -2.79
C ARG A 25 -14.26 -5.89 -1.75
N VAL A 26 -14.10 -4.59 -1.51
CA VAL A 26 -14.83 -3.85 -0.49
C VAL A 26 -16.21 -3.39 -0.99
N TYR A 27 -16.26 -2.70 -2.13
CA TYR A 27 -17.47 -2.01 -2.58
C TYR A 27 -18.25 -2.78 -3.65
N GLY A 28 -17.80 -3.99 -3.98
CA GLY A 28 -18.42 -4.82 -5.01
C GLY A 28 -18.14 -4.36 -6.44
N ARG A 29 -18.81 -5.02 -7.40
CA ARG A 29 -18.68 -4.77 -8.84
C ARG A 29 -19.82 -3.89 -9.34
N GLY A 30 -19.58 -3.16 -10.43
CA GLY A 30 -20.59 -2.36 -11.12
C GLY A 30 -20.39 -0.86 -10.95
N SER A 31 -21.45 -0.11 -11.22
CA SER A 31 -21.48 1.34 -11.00
C SER A 31 -21.81 1.64 -9.55
N TYR A 32 -21.10 2.57 -8.94
CA TYR A 32 -21.42 3.01 -7.58
C TYR A 32 -22.37 4.21 -7.63
N ARG A 33 -23.52 4.11 -6.96
CA ARG A 33 -24.59 5.11 -6.99
C ARG A 33 -25.23 5.28 -5.62
N GLY A 34 -25.82 6.45 -5.39
CA GLY A 34 -26.56 6.78 -4.17
C GLY A 34 -25.67 6.98 -2.94
N ASP A 35 -26.29 7.01 -1.77
CA ASP A 35 -25.65 7.40 -0.50
C ASP A 35 -24.56 6.44 0.00
N ARG A 36 -24.41 5.28 -0.66
CA ARG A 36 -23.35 4.29 -0.39
C ARG A 36 -22.22 4.31 -1.42
N ALA A 37 -22.21 5.28 -2.33
CA ALA A 37 -21.12 5.41 -3.28
C ALA A 37 -19.81 5.79 -2.55
N PRO A 38 -18.70 5.08 -2.82
CA PRO A 38 -17.45 5.37 -2.15
C PRO A 38 -16.92 6.73 -2.59
N VAL A 39 -16.34 7.46 -1.63
CA VAL A 39 -15.73 8.76 -1.85
C VAL A 39 -14.21 8.61 -1.76
N HIS A 40 -13.52 9.24 -2.70
CA HIS A 40 -12.08 9.43 -2.64
C HIS A 40 -11.78 10.78 -2.01
N VAL A 41 -10.91 10.81 -1.01
CA VAL A 41 -10.47 12.04 -0.34
C VAL A 41 -9.01 12.30 -0.72
N LYS A 42 -8.72 13.47 -1.28
CA LYS A 42 -7.35 13.91 -1.58
C LYS A 42 -7.22 15.39 -1.28
N ASN A 43 -6.23 15.77 -0.46
CA ASN A 43 -5.98 17.16 -0.05
C ASN A 43 -7.24 17.85 0.50
N GLY A 44 -8.02 17.12 1.33
CA GLY A 44 -9.28 17.61 1.89
C GLY A 44 -10.46 17.68 0.90
N VAL A 45 -10.25 17.36 -0.38
CA VAL A 45 -11.31 17.39 -1.40
C VAL A 45 -11.97 16.01 -1.51
N LEU A 46 -13.30 15.99 -1.37
CA LEU A 46 -14.13 14.81 -1.57
C LEU A 46 -14.51 14.65 -3.05
N SER A 47 -14.36 13.45 -3.61
CA SER A 47 -14.75 13.12 -4.98
C SER A 47 -15.43 11.76 -5.05
N TYR A 48 -16.65 11.71 -5.58
CA TYR A 48 -17.39 10.45 -5.74
C TYR A 48 -16.76 9.55 -6.80
N ILE A 49 -16.53 8.29 -6.43
CA ILE A 49 -16.00 7.27 -7.35
C ILE A 49 -17.19 6.62 -8.08
N GLN A 50 -17.19 6.68 -9.42
CA GLN A 50 -18.27 6.10 -10.24
C GLN A 50 -18.11 4.59 -10.47
N GLY A 51 -16.92 4.05 -10.24
CA GLY A 51 -16.60 2.64 -10.38
C GLY A 51 -15.13 2.36 -10.08
N SER A 52 -14.79 1.09 -9.88
CA SER A 52 -13.42 0.63 -9.56
C SER A 52 -12.32 1.01 -10.57
N ASP A 53 -12.70 1.42 -11.79
CA ASP A 53 -11.75 1.84 -12.85
C ASP A 53 -11.67 3.37 -13.03
N SER A 54 -12.28 4.14 -12.12
CA SER A 54 -12.36 5.60 -12.23
C SER A 54 -10.98 6.26 -12.36
N ARG A 55 -10.88 7.29 -13.22
CA ARG A 55 -9.64 8.03 -13.47
C ARG A 55 -9.06 8.65 -12.19
N ILE A 56 -9.90 9.06 -11.24
CA ILE A 56 -9.46 9.66 -9.98
C ILE A 56 -8.67 8.69 -9.09
N LEU A 57 -8.78 7.38 -9.35
CA LEU A 57 -8.06 6.31 -8.66
C LEU A 57 -6.81 5.87 -9.43
N LYS A 58 -6.34 6.66 -10.41
CA LYS A 58 -5.18 6.34 -11.25
C LYS A 58 -4.21 7.50 -11.26
N TYR A 59 -2.92 7.18 -11.28
CA TYR A 59 -1.86 8.14 -11.54
C TYR A 59 -1.96 8.64 -12.99
N ASP A 60 -1.26 9.74 -13.25
CA ASP A 60 -0.92 10.08 -14.63
C ASP A 60 0.04 9.06 -15.25
N LYS A 61 0.22 9.15 -16.56
CA LYS A 61 0.96 8.14 -17.32
C LYS A 61 2.45 8.21 -16.98
N SER A 62 2.96 7.19 -16.31
CA SER A 62 4.37 7.04 -15.94
C SER A 62 4.97 5.69 -16.36
N LEU A 63 4.14 4.78 -16.88
CA LEU A 63 4.53 3.44 -17.32
C LEU A 63 4.10 3.18 -18.78
N CYS A 64 4.82 2.32 -19.49
CA CYS A 64 4.31 1.76 -20.74
C CYS A 64 3.40 0.56 -20.46
N SER A 65 2.48 0.26 -21.37
CA SER A 65 1.56 -0.88 -21.28
C SER A 65 2.29 -2.21 -21.08
N GLU A 66 3.43 -2.40 -21.72
CA GLU A 66 4.18 -3.65 -21.61
C GLU A 66 4.77 -3.87 -20.21
N CYS A 67 5.30 -2.82 -19.61
CA CYS A 67 5.75 -2.87 -18.22
C CYS A 67 4.55 -3.04 -17.28
N ASN A 68 3.50 -2.22 -17.43
CA ASN A 68 2.43 -2.17 -16.46
C ASN A 68 1.51 -3.40 -16.47
N VAL A 69 1.32 -4.04 -17.63
CA VAL A 69 0.34 -5.12 -17.80
C VAL A 69 1.00 -6.49 -17.88
N LYS A 70 2.16 -6.62 -18.55
CA LYS A 70 2.79 -7.93 -18.75
C LYS A 70 3.92 -8.17 -17.76
N PHE A 71 4.90 -7.27 -17.72
CA PHE A 71 6.08 -7.46 -16.89
C PHE A 71 5.76 -7.54 -15.39
N THR A 72 4.89 -6.65 -14.89
CA THR A 72 4.54 -6.61 -13.46
C THR A 72 3.38 -7.51 -13.07
N GLN A 73 2.81 -8.28 -14.01
CA GLN A 73 1.66 -9.14 -13.73
C GLN A 73 1.90 -10.10 -12.56
N PRO A 74 3.05 -10.79 -12.44
CA PRO A 74 3.30 -11.66 -11.29
C PRO A 74 3.26 -10.91 -9.96
N PHE A 75 3.73 -9.66 -9.94
CA PHE A 75 3.77 -8.80 -8.76
C PHE A 75 2.35 -8.40 -8.35
N ASP A 76 1.54 -8.00 -9.33
CA ASP A 76 0.14 -7.65 -9.12
C ASP A 76 -0.66 -8.86 -8.59
N LEU A 77 -0.41 -10.08 -9.09
CA LEU A 77 -1.04 -11.31 -8.59
C LEU A 77 -0.58 -11.68 -7.17
N ALA A 78 0.71 -11.51 -6.86
CA ALA A 78 1.24 -11.77 -5.53
C ALA A 78 0.60 -10.85 -4.47
N TYR A 79 0.40 -9.58 -4.80
CA TYR A 79 -0.33 -8.63 -3.97
C TYR A 79 -1.80 -9.01 -3.81
N GLU A 80 -2.49 -9.40 -4.89
CA GLU A 80 -3.90 -9.81 -4.80
C GLU A 80 -4.11 -11.00 -3.87
N LYS A 81 -3.21 -12.00 -3.93
CA LYS A 81 -3.21 -13.15 -3.02
C LYS A 81 -2.93 -12.74 -1.58
N PHE A 82 -1.94 -11.86 -1.38
CA PHE A 82 -1.62 -11.29 -0.06
C PHE A 82 -2.81 -10.57 0.56
N CYS A 83 -3.42 -9.62 -0.14
CA CYS A 83 -4.58 -8.90 0.37
C CYS A 83 -5.73 -9.84 0.69
N LYS A 84 -6.01 -10.80 -0.20
CA LYS A 84 -7.05 -11.81 0.08
C LYS A 84 -6.78 -12.52 1.42
N TYR A 85 -5.55 -12.99 1.64
CA TYR A 85 -5.15 -13.62 2.89
C TYR A 85 -5.35 -12.69 4.10
N VAL A 86 -4.92 -11.43 4.01
CA VAL A 86 -5.04 -10.43 5.09
C VAL A 86 -6.51 -10.21 5.50
N PHE A 87 -7.41 -10.08 4.52
CA PHE A 87 -8.85 -9.90 4.80
C PHE A 87 -9.50 -11.17 5.37
N GLU A 88 -9.14 -12.36 4.86
CA GLU A 88 -9.71 -13.64 5.29
C GLU A 88 -9.19 -14.12 6.65
N ASN A 89 -7.98 -13.70 7.04
CA ASN A 89 -7.28 -14.19 8.24
C ASN A 89 -7.01 -13.09 9.28
N GLU A 90 -7.76 -11.99 9.23
CA GLU A 90 -7.58 -10.82 10.11
C GLU A 90 -7.41 -11.21 11.58
N GLN A 91 -8.35 -11.98 12.15
CA GLN A 91 -8.32 -12.34 13.57
C GLN A 91 -7.07 -13.15 13.93
N LEU A 92 -6.66 -14.06 13.05
CA LEU A 92 -5.45 -14.86 13.22
C LEU A 92 -4.20 -13.99 13.21
N ILE A 93 -4.10 -13.05 12.25
CA ILE A 93 -2.95 -12.15 12.11
C ILE A 93 -2.89 -11.19 13.31
N LEU A 94 -4.03 -10.63 13.72
CA LEU A 94 -4.10 -9.75 14.87
C LEU A 94 -3.69 -10.47 16.15
N HIS A 95 -4.07 -11.74 16.33
CA HIS A 95 -3.64 -12.54 17.46
C HIS A 95 -2.13 -12.87 17.42
N LYS A 96 -1.62 -13.31 16.27
CA LYS A 96 -0.22 -13.73 16.11
C LYS A 96 0.77 -12.57 16.08
N ARG A 97 0.35 -11.39 15.60
CA ARG A 97 1.21 -10.20 15.33
C ARG A 97 2.37 -10.48 14.37
N TYR A 98 2.20 -11.43 13.47
CA TYR A 98 3.08 -11.64 12.32
C TYR A 98 2.28 -12.23 11.16
N ILE A 99 2.83 -12.11 9.95
CA ILE A 99 2.35 -12.82 8.76
C ILE A 99 3.41 -13.84 8.36
N ASP A 100 3.01 -15.10 8.25
CA ASP A 100 3.82 -16.16 7.64
C ASP A 100 3.54 -16.17 6.14
N PHE A 101 4.54 -15.88 5.31
CA PHE A 101 4.39 -15.90 3.87
C PHE A 101 4.13 -17.31 3.32
N PHE A 102 4.46 -18.38 4.06
CA PHE A 102 4.04 -19.73 3.72
C PHE A 102 2.52 -19.90 3.82
N ASP A 103 1.87 -19.31 4.83
CA ASP A 103 0.41 -19.33 4.95
C ASP A 103 -0.26 -18.58 3.78
N VAL A 104 0.41 -17.55 3.24
CA VAL A 104 -0.08 -16.77 2.08
C VAL A 104 0.14 -17.52 0.77
N TYR A 105 1.35 -18.04 0.54
CA TYR A 105 1.81 -18.46 -0.78
C TYR A 105 1.99 -19.97 -0.93
N GLY A 106 2.08 -20.72 0.17
CA GLY A 106 2.38 -22.16 0.19
C GLY A 106 3.83 -22.45 -0.16
N ASN A 107 4.08 -23.55 -0.88
CA ASN A 107 5.42 -23.96 -1.30
C ASN A 107 6.16 -22.91 -2.15
N ASP A 108 5.44 -21.99 -2.79
CA ASP A 108 6.00 -20.93 -3.61
C ASP A 108 6.30 -19.64 -2.82
N PHE A 109 6.33 -19.69 -1.48
CA PHE A 109 6.44 -18.48 -0.66
C PHE A 109 7.65 -17.61 -0.94
N GLU A 110 8.81 -18.20 -1.25
CA GLU A 110 10.00 -17.43 -1.61
C GLU A 110 9.78 -16.59 -2.86
N ALA A 111 9.14 -17.14 -3.89
CA ALA A 111 8.81 -16.40 -5.11
C ALA A 111 7.69 -15.39 -4.85
N GLY A 112 6.62 -15.82 -4.17
CA GLY A 112 5.47 -14.98 -3.84
C GLY A 112 5.83 -13.74 -3.03
N GLN A 113 6.67 -13.90 -1.99
CA GLN A 113 7.10 -12.76 -1.17
C GLN A 113 8.01 -11.79 -1.93
N ARG A 114 8.86 -12.29 -2.84
CA ARG A 114 9.71 -11.44 -3.70
C ARG A 114 8.86 -10.66 -4.69
N ASP A 115 7.86 -11.29 -5.29
CA ASP A 115 6.94 -10.62 -6.20
C ASP A 115 6.04 -9.61 -5.46
N LEU A 116 5.65 -9.89 -4.21
CA LEU A 116 4.99 -8.92 -3.35
C LEU A 116 5.89 -7.70 -3.05
N TYR A 117 7.17 -7.93 -2.77
CA TYR A 117 8.11 -6.83 -2.56
C TYR A 117 8.34 -6.01 -3.83
N LYS A 118 8.43 -6.65 -5.00
CA LYS A 118 8.48 -5.96 -6.30
C LYS A 118 7.20 -5.16 -6.58
N TYR A 119 6.04 -5.64 -6.15
CA TYR A 119 4.80 -4.87 -6.22
C TYR A 119 4.91 -3.59 -5.39
N PHE A 120 5.40 -3.68 -4.15
CA PHE A 120 5.57 -2.50 -3.31
C PHE A 120 6.61 -1.53 -3.89
N ALA A 121 7.71 -2.03 -4.44
CA ALA A 121 8.67 -1.20 -5.16
C ALA A 121 8.05 -0.49 -6.39
N LYS A 122 7.15 -1.16 -7.12
CA LYS A 122 6.33 -0.55 -8.18
C LYS A 122 5.41 0.55 -7.63
N SER A 123 4.71 0.28 -6.52
CA SER A 123 3.85 1.24 -5.82
C SER A 123 4.64 2.51 -5.45
N PHE A 124 5.80 2.32 -4.82
CA PHE A 124 6.71 3.39 -4.40
C PHE A 124 7.27 4.18 -5.59
N GLY A 125 7.73 3.51 -6.65
CA GLY A 125 8.22 4.17 -7.86
C GLY A 125 7.15 5.04 -8.54
N CYS A 126 5.93 4.53 -8.67
CA CYS A 126 4.81 5.33 -9.18
C CYS A 126 4.51 6.55 -8.29
N ARG A 127 4.57 6.40 -6.97
CA ARG A 127 4.37 7.51 -6.04
C ARG A 127 5.47 8.57 -6.15
N LEU A 128 6.72 8.17 -6.30
CA LEU A 128 7.84 9.09 -6.53
C LEU A 128 7.61 9.93 -7.79
N VAL A 129 7.25 9.30 -8.90
CA VAL A 129 6.97 10.02 -10.15
C VAL A 129 5.79 10.97 -10.00
N ASP A 130 4.72 10.56 -9.32
CA ASP A 130 3.57 11.43 -9.00
C ASP A 130 3.96 12.63 -8.12
N ALA A 131 4.93 12.46 -7.23
CA ALA A 131 5.52 13.54 -6.43
C ALA A 131 6.55 14.40 -7.21
N GLY A 132 6.81 14.10 -8.48
CA GLY A 132 7.79 14.80 -9.31
C GLY A 132 9.25 14.38 -9.06
N ALA A 133 9.48 13.32 -8.30
CA ALA A 133 10.80 12.77 -8.04
C ALA A 133 11.22 11.74 -9.10
N THR A 134 12.53 11.53 -9.24
CA THR A 134 13.09 10.46 -10.08
C THR A 134 13.13 9.15 -9.28
N VAL A 135 12.77 8.05 -9.93
CA VAL A 135 12.86 6.72 -9.30
C VAL A 135 14.33 6.29 -9.22
N PRO A 136 14.86 5.96 -8.03
CA PRO A 136 16.22 5.47 -7.88
C PRO A 136 16.53 4.23 -8.72
N ASP A 137 17.77 4.13 -9.19
CA ASP A 137 18.20 3.04 -10.07
C ASP A 137 18.09 1.67 -9.40
N ASP A 138 18.43 1.56 -8.11
CA ASP A 138 18.32 0.31 -7.36
C ASP A 138 16.85 -0.14 -7.22
N VAL A 139 15.90 0.79 -7.02
CA VAL A 139 14.45 0.52 -7.02
C VAL A 139 13.96 0.07 -8.38
N ARG A 140 14.47 0.67 -9.47
CA ARG A 140 14.11 0.23 -10.84
C ARG A 140 14.68 -1.15 -11.16
N GLU A 141 15.96 -1.37 -10.86
CA GLU A 141 16.66 -2.59 -11.24
C GLU A 141 16.24 -3.80 -10.39
N LEU A 142 15.83 -3.61 -9.13
CA LEU A 142 15.37 -4.72 -8.28
C LEU A 142 14.14 -5.44 -8.88
N LEU A 143 13.31 -4.75 -9.67
CA LEU A 143 12.13 -5.35 -10.31
C LEU A 143 12.49 -6.52 -11.23
N LYS A 144 13.74 -6.58 -11.72
CA LYS A 144 14.25 -7.60 -12.64
C LYS A 144 15.12 -8.65 -11.94
N LYS A 145 15.29 -8.55 -10.62
CA LYS A 145 16.19 -9.38 -9.83
C LYS A 145 15.41 -10.24 -8.84
N ASP A 146 16.10 -11.22 -8.29
CA ASP A 146 15.56 -12.12 -7.26
C ASP A 146 16.26 -11.97 -5.91
N THR A 147 17.37 -11.22 -5.89
CA THR A 147 18.06 -10.78 -4.69
C THR A 147 18.15 -9.26 -4.72
N PHE A 148 17.85 -8.64 -3.57
CA PHE A 148 17.66 -7.20 -3.52
C PHE A 148 18.81 -6.52 -2.79
N GLN A 149 19.55 -5.70 -3.54
CA GLN A 149 20.47 -4.70 -2.99
C GLN A 149 19.85 -3.34 -3.27
N THR A 150 19.18 -2.80 -2.27
CA THR A 150 18.42 -1.55 -2.40
C THR A 150 18.47 -0.75 -1.10
N GLY A 151 18.19 0.55 -1.18
CA GLY A 151 17.88 1.42 -0.04
C GLY A 151 16.44 1.28 0.46
N LEU A 152 15.55 0.63 -0.29
CA LEU A 152 14.14 0.47 0.09
C LEU A 152 13.98 -0.58 1.20
N ARG A 153 13.30 -0.20 2.27
CA ARG A 153 12.94 -1.05 3.41
C ARG A 153 11.46 -0.90 3.68
N ILE A 154 10.81 -1.99 4.09
CA ILE A 154 9.37 -2.00 4.35
C ILE A 154 9.11 -2.56 5.75
N ASN A 155 8.13 -1.98 6.44
CA ASN A 155 7.54 -2.55 7.65
C ASN A 155 6.03 -2.65 7.51
N PHE A 156 5.42 -3.60 8.22
CA PHE A 156 3.97 -3.71 8.35
C PHE A 156 3.58 -3.47 9.80
N SER A 157 2.53 -2.68 10.00
CA SER A 157 2.01 -2.36 11.34
C SER A 157 0.50 -2.46 11.39
N VAL A 158 0.00 -2.80 12.58
CA VAL A 158 -1.43 -2.75 12.91
C VAL A 158 -1.78 -1.32 13.29
N ASN A 159 -2.73 -0.72 12.57
CA ASN A 159 -3.34 0.53 12.95
C ASN A 159 -4.50 0.26 13.92
N GLU A 160 -4.22 0.41 15.21
CA GLU A 160 -5.17 0.10 16.29
C GLU A 160 -6.36 1.08 16.31
N ASP A 161 -6.19 2.30 15.80
CA ASP A 161 -7.28 3.26 15.72
C ASP A 161 -8.30 2.87 14.63
N VAL A 162 -7.84 2.26 13.53
CA VAL A 162 -8.74 1.72 12.50
C VAL A 162 -9.51 0.50 13.03
N LEU A 163 -8.95 -0.27 13.97
CA LEU A 163 -9.63 -1.42 14.57
C LEU A 163 -10.82 -1.03 15.47
N ILE A 164 -10.93 0.24 15.87
CA ILE A 164 -12.11 0.77 16.59
C ILE A 164 -13.34 0.79 15.69
N LEU A 165 -13.15 0.97 14.38
CA LEU A 165 -14.26 1.00 13.42
C LEU A 165 -14.85 -0.40 13.22
N PRO A 166 -16.18 -0.53 13.01
CA PRO A 166 -16.81 -1.77 12.60
C PRO A 166 -16.14 -2.35 11.35
N LYS A 167 -16.10 -3.68 11.21
CA LYS A 167 -15.37 -4.36 10.14
C LYS A 167 -15.80 -3.87 8.75
N GLU A 168 -17.10 -3.72 8.56
CA GLU A 168 -17.73 -3.23 7.34
C GLU A 168 -17.30 -1.80 6.95
N ASP A 169 -16.96 -0.96 7.94
CA ASP A 169 -16.47 0.40 7.71
C ASP A 169 -14.96 0.38 7.47
N ARG A 170 -14.17 -0.33 8.31
CA ARG A 170 -12.70 -0.36 8.17
C ARG A 170 -12.22 -1.13 6.96
N ASP A 171 -12.95 -2.14 6.47
CA ASP A 171 -12.51 -2.88 5.28
C ASP A 171 -12.39 -1.94 4.06
N GLY A 172 -13.15 -0.84 4.04
CA GLY A 172 -13.04 0.22 3.04
C GLY A 172 -12.02 1.31 3.33
N PHE A 173 -11.28 1.23 4.43
CA PHE A 173 -10.16 2.11 4.72
C PHE A 173 -8.96 1.75 3.83
N LEU A 174 -9.02 2.20 2.58
CA LEU A 174 -7.99 1.99 1.57
C LEU A 174 -7.38 3.33 1.20
N GLY A 175 -6.05 3.43 1.21
CA GLY A 175 -5.43 4.70 0.91
C GLY A 175 -3.92 4.72 0.96
N LYS A 176 -3.39 5.92 0.74
CA LYS A 176 -1.97 6.24 0.68
C LYS A 176 -1.73 7.50 1.46
N GLY A 177 -0.69 7.50 2.28
CA GLY A 177 -0.26 8.68 3.02
C GLY A 177 0.52 9.67 2.16
N ASP A 178 0.89 10.77 2.80
CA ASP A 178 1.80 11.74 2.22
C ASP A 178 3.22 11.18 2.11
N MET A 179 3.92 11.61 1.07
CA MET A 179 5.32 11.25 0.88
C MET A 179 6.19 12.36 1.47
N LEU A 180 7.04 12.00 2.42
CA LEU A 180 8.02 12.89 3.01
C LEU A 180 9.37 12.66 2.34
N ALA A 181 10.06 13.76 2.03
CA ALA A 181 11.36 13.76 1.39
C ALA A 181 12.41 14.28 2.37
N TRP A 182 13.54 13.59 2.43
CA TRP A 182 14.63 13.85 3.37
C TRP A 182 15.90 14.20 2.62
N LEU A 183 16.63 15.19 3.16
CA LEU A 183 17.92 15.61 2.64
C LEU A 183 18.98 14.53 2.91
N ASP A 184 19.95 14.44 2.00
CA ASP A 184 21.12 13.59 2.14
C ASP A 184 21.92 14.02 3.37
N ARG A 185 22.30 13.04 4.20
CA ARG A 185 23.03 13.27 5.46
C ARG A 185 24.42 13.88 5.24
N LYS A 186 25.02 13.65 4.08
CA LYS A 186 26.34 14.14 3.68
C LYS A 186 26.25 15.37 2.78
N ASP A 187 25.15 15.53 2.04
CA ASP A 187 24.93 16.63 1.11
C ASP A 187 23.51 17.21 1.24
N ASN A 188 23.33 18.18 2.14
CA ASN A 188 22.02 18.79 2.42
C ASN A 188 21.41 19.58 1.24
N THR A 189 22.07 19.63 0.08
CA THR A 189 21.51 20.19 -1.16
C THR A 189 20.75 19.15 -2.00
N LYS A 190 20.87 17.87 -1.65
CA LYS A 190 20.25 16.75 -2.36
C LYS A 190 19.17 16.11 -1.52
N VAL A 191 18.02 15.82 -2.14
CA VAL A 191 17.03 14.91 -1.58
C VAL A 191 17.43 13.50 -2.01
N ASN A 192 17.66 12.61 -1.04
CA ASN A 192 18.03 11.22 -1.33
C ASN A 192 17.28 10.19 -0.48
N GLY A 193 16.45 10.64 0.47
CA GLY A 193 15.70 9.81 1.38
C GLY A 193 14.20 10.07 1.27
N TYR A 194 13.40 9.02 1.43
CA TYR A 194 11.94 9.13 1.35
C TYR A 194 11.26 8.25 2.40
N GLU A 195 10.18 8.77 2.95
CA GLU A 195 9.24 8.06 3.81
C GLU A 195 7.85 8.13 3.20
N TRP A 196 7.12 7.02 3.23
CA TRP A 196 5.76 6.97 2.72
C TRP A 196 5.00 5.78 3.32
N ASN A 197 3.68 5.77 3.19
CA ASN A 197 2.87 4.61 3.57
C ASN A 197 1.66 4.41 2.65
N GLU A 198 1.17 3.17 2.63
CA GLU A 198 -0.15 2.82 2.12
C GLU A 198 -0.84 1.90 3.12
N HIS A 199 -2.17 1.87 3.09
CA HIS A 199 -2.95 1.06 4.04
C HIS A 199 -4.08 0.31 3.33
N ILE A 200 -4.31 -0.91 3.81
CA ILE A 200 -5.42 -1.78 3.44
C ILE A 200 -6.16 -2.20 4.71
N SER A 201 -7.36 -1.66 4.91
CA SER A 201 -8.09 -1.83 6.17
C SER A 201 -7.21 -1.40 7.36
N TRP A 202 -7.08 -2.24 8.37
CA TRP A 202 -6.26 -2.00 9.57
C TRP A 202 -4.74 -2.16 9.36
N LEU A 203 -4.30 -2.72 8.23
CA LEU A 203 -2.88 -2.98 7.99
C LEU A 203 -2.23 -1.77 7.28
N THR A 204 -1.17 -1.22 7.89
CA THR A 204 -0.37 -0.15 7.30
C THR A 204 0.99 -0.69 6.84
N ILE A 205 1.37 -0.36 5.61
CA ILE A 205 2.65 -0.70 4.98
C ILE A 205 3.46 0.58 4.88
N SER A 206 4.58 0.64 5.61
CA SER A 206 5.48 1.79 5.65
C SER A 206 6.73 1.54 4.81
N TYR A 207 7.14 2.56 4.07
CA TYR A 207 8.25 2.57 3.13
C TYR A 207 9.33 3.52 3.60
N TRP A 208 10.57 3.03 3.57
CA TRP A 208 11.75 3.80 3.97
C TRP A 208 12.81 3.63 2.90
N TYR A 209 13.20 4.73 2.25
CA TYR A 209 14.28 4.70 1.28
C TYR A 209 15.44 5.56 1.79
N ASN A 210 16.62 4.96 1.96
CA ASN A 210 17.85 5.62 2.44
C ASN A 210 17.73 6.36 3.78
N ILE A 211 16.72 6.01 4.58
CA ILE A 211 16.51 6.48 5.95
C ILE A 211 16.33 5.28 6.87
N HIS A 212 16.48 5.49 8.18
CA HIS A 212 16.28 4.40 9.14
C HIS A 212 14.79 4.12 9.31
N PRO A 213 14.36 2.86 9.18
CA PRO A 213 13.00 2.47 9.51
C PRO A 213 12.69 2.67 10.99
N ASP A 214 11.46 3.08 11.31
CA ASP A 214 10.96 3.04 12.68
C ASP A 214 10.70 1.59 13.11
N GLY A 215 11.47 1.12 14.09
CA GLY A 215 11.36 -0.24 14.63
C GLY A 215 10.03 -0.52 15.34
N ASN A 216 9.30 0.51 15.79
CA ASN A 216 7.97 0.33 16.39
C ASN A 216 6.93 -0.13 15.36
N LEU A 217 7.18 0.14 14.07
CA LEU A 217 6.31 -0.21 12.98
C LEU A 217 6.54 -1.63 12.45
N GLY A 218 7.39 -2.43 13.10
CA GLY A 218 7.52 -3.88 12.86
C GLY A 218 8.93 -4.30 12.44
N SER A 219 9.08 -5.57 12.07
CA SER A 219 10.36 -6.06 11.54
C SER A 219 10.63 -5.45 10.18
N VAL A 220 11.88 -5.04 9.94
CA VAL A 220 12.33 -4.55 8.64
C VAL A 220 12.38 -5.71 7.65
N TRP A 221 11.77 -5.51 6.48
CA TRP A 221 11.61 -6.56 5.49
C TRP A 221 12.08 -6.14 4.10
N VAL A 222 12.82 -7.04 3.45
CA VAL A 222 13.26 -6.95 2.05
C VAL A 222 13.07 -8.27 1.30
N ALA A 223 11.99 -9.00 1.60
CA ALA A 223 11.69 -10.33 1.03
C ALA A 223 12.76 -11.40 1.35
N ASP A 224 13.39 -11.27 2.52
CA ASP A 224 14.52 -12.11 2.96
C ASP A 224 14.14 -13.06 4.10
N ASN A 225 12.88 -13.05 4.55
CA ASN A 225 12.40 -13.84 5.68
C ASN A 225 10.99 -14.37 5.41
N GLN A 226 10.73 -15.62 5.82
CA GLN A 226 9.39 -16.23 5.72
C GLN A 226 8.35 -15.48 6.57
N PHE A 227 8.78 -14.86 7.67
CA PHE A 227 7.89 -14.15 8.58
C PHE A 227 8.14 -12.65 8.50
N ILE A 228 7.07 -11.87 8.58
CA ILE A 228 7.12 -10.43 8.87
C ILE A 228 6.35 -10.15 10.15
N TYR A 229 7.04 -9.62 11.16
CA TYR A 229 6.45 -9.25 12.45
C TYR A 229 5.83 -7.87 12.36
N LEU A 230 4.60 -7.77 12.85
CA LEU A 230 3.80 -6.57 12.76
C LEU A 230 4.09 -5.64 13.94
N GLY A 231 4.40 -4.38 13.63
CA GLY A 231 4.41 -3.32 14.61
C GLY A 231 3.01 -2.84 14.97
N ILE A 232 2.95 -1.76 15.74
CA ILE A 232 1.70 -1.15 16.19
C ILE A 232 1.79 0.36 15.96
N MET A 233 0.69 0.97 15.54
CA MET A 233 0.59 2.42 15.43
C MET A 233 -0.76 2.95 15.93
N PHE A 234 -0.69 4.19 16.39
CA PHE A 234 -1.78 4.95 16.98
C PHE A 234 -1.79 6.39 16.43
N PRO A 235 -2.31 6.62 15.21
CA PRO A 235 -2.36 7.96 14.62
C PRO A 235 -3.16 8.99 15.42
N LEU A 236 -4.17 8.54 16.17
CA LEU A 236 -5.00 9.40 17.00
C LEU A 236 -4.37 9.57 18.38
N ASP A 237 -4.50 10.77 18.94
CA ASP A 237 -4.24 10.97 20.36
C ASP A 237 -5.32 10.29 21.24
N GLU A 238 -5.11 10.27 22.56
CA GLU A 238 -6.00 9.57 23.49
C GLU A 238 -7.42 10.17 23.50
N GLU A 239 -7.56 11.48 23.39
CA GLU A 239 -8.86 12.17 23.39
C GLU A 239 -9.62 11.88 22.10
N GLN A 240 -8.96 11.95 20.95
CA GLN A 240 -9.51 11.61 19.64
C GLN A 240 -9.93 10.15 19.57
N ARG A 241 -9.13 9.25 20.15
CA ARG A 241 -9.43 7.82 20.20
C ARG A 241 -10.67 7.54 21.05
N GLU A 242 -10.77 8.16 22.22
CA GLU A 242 -11.92 8.02 23.11
C GLU A 242 -13.20 8.58 22.46
N TYR A 243 -13.07 9.72 21.78
CA TYR A 243 -14.16 10.28 20.98
C TYR A 243 -14.61 9.33 19.85
N ALA A 244 -13.66 8.72 19.14
CA ALA A 244 -13.97 7.75 18.08
C ALA A 244 -14.71 6.52 18.62
N ARG A 245 -14.29 5.98 19.78
CA ARG A 245 -14.96 4.85 20.45
C ARG A 245 -16.41 5.18 20.77
N LYS A 246 -16.65 6.31 21.44
CA LYS A 246 -18.02 6.77 21.76
C LYS A 246 -18.88 6.93 20.51
N LYS A 247 -18.32 7.49 19.43
CA LYS A 247 -19.06 7.66 18.17
C LYS A 247 -19.43 6.34 17.49
N VAL A 248 -18.60 5.30 17.62
CA VAL A 248 -18.92 3.97 17.12
C VAL A 248 -20.00 3.31 17.99
N GLU A 249 -19.94 3.44 19.31
CA GLU A 249 -20.95 2.92 20.25
C GLU A 249 -22.33 3.61 20.08
N GLU A 250 -22.33 4.91 19.76
CA GLU A 250 -23.55 5.70 19.51
C GLU A 250 -24.22 5.39 18.17
N LYS A 251 -23.53 4.76 17.20
CA LYS A 251 -24.15 4.38 15.92
C LYS A 251 -25.18 3.28 16.20
N PRO A 252 -26.49 3.51 15.95
CA PRO A 252 -27.47 2.46 16.11
C PRO A 252 -27.13 1.29 15.20
N ASN A 253 -27.20 0.05 15.72
CA ASN A 253 -27.10 -1.17 14.93
C ASN A 253 -28.03 -1.03 13.71
N LYS A 254 -27.47 -0.83 12.53
CA LYS A 254 -28.24 -0.80 11.30
C LYS A 254 -28.76 -2.22 11.10
N ALA A 255 -30.04 -2.44 11.41
CA ALA A 255 -30.70 -3.73 11.26
C ALA A 255 -30.52 -4.25 9.81
N ASN A 256 -30.15 -5.53 9.71
CA ASN A 256 -29.98 -6.29 8.48
C ASN A 256 -31.23 -6.29 7.60
#